data_AF-A0A517XMS9-F1
#
_entry.id   AF-A0A517XMS9-F1
#
_cell.length_a   1.000
_cell.length_b   1.000
_cell.length_c   1.000
_cell.angle_alpha   90.00
_cell.angle_beta   90.00
_cell.angle_gamma   90.00
#
_symmetry.space_group_name_H-M   'P 1'
#
loop_
_entity.id
_entity.type
_entity.pdbx_description
1 polymer ?
#
loop_
_entity_poly.entity_id
_entity_poly.type
_entity_poly.pdbx_seq_one_letter_code
_entity_poly.pdbx_strand_id
1 'polypeptide(L)'
;MPWEVAIVNYAGSPPASYHAPGRPDPQPLGARDDVIAAIRQAVPEFQWGMVGGFPPEILAKFSPEVAAILSKQKLNARYDTDDLYLLLYGFEQEPIGYLHAEVRGTGNPVPLLARVCAGRNWSVASDADGSFVDLTAAAAPQWDGFQAYRDRANSDVRDAGG
;
A
#
# COMPACT_ATOMS: atom_id res chain seq x y z
N MET A 1 -4.24 6.14 -12.68
CA MET A 1 -3.36 6.40 -11.52
C MET A 1 -3.88 5.59 -10.34
N PRO A 2 -3.02 4.87 -9.59
CA PRO A 2 -3.41 4.22 -8.34
C PRO A 2 -3.40 5.20 -7.16
N TRP A 3 -4.14 4.87 -6.10
CA TRP A 3 -3.96 5.49 -4.79
C TRP A 3 -2.96 4.65 -4.00
N GLU A 4 -1.85 5.27 -3.60
CA GLU A 4 -0.78 4.61 -2.85
C GLU A 4 -0.93 4.95 -1.37
N VAL A 5 -0.88 3.92 -0.54
CA VAL A 5 -0.91 4.06 0.92
C VAL A 5 0.15 3.16 1.57
N ALA A 6 0.61 3.53 2.76
CA ALA A 6 1.50 2.74 3.59
C ALA A 6 0.78 2.22 4.84
N ILE A 7 1.01 0.95 5.17
CA ILE A 7 0.61 0.31 6.42
C ILE A 7 1.81 0.35 7.36
N VAL A 8 1.64 1.01 8.51
CA VAL A 8 2.69 1.33 9.47
C VAL A 8 2.25 1.00 10.90
N ASN A 9 3.19 0.79 11.82
CA ASN A 9 2.90 0.50 13.23
C ASN A 9 3.48 1.59 14.14
N TYR A 10 2.63 2.28 14.89
CA TYR A 10 3.03 3.29 15.88
C TYR A 10 2.91 2.82 17.34
N ALA A 11 2.58 1.54 17.56
CA ALA A 11 2.37 0.94 18.88
C ALA A 11 1.38 1.71 19.77
N GLY A 12 0.42 2.39 19.16
CA GLY A 12 -0.53 3.28 19.82
C GLY A 12 -1.17 4.25 18.83
N SER A 13 -1.46 5.46 19.30
CA SER A 13 -2.01 6.50 18.43
C SER A 13 -0.96 6.99 17.43
N PRO A 14 -1.27 6.99 16.12
CA PRO A 14 -0.37 7.56 15.13
C PRO A 14 -0.16 9.07 15.38
N PRO A 15 0.96 9.65 14.92
CA PRO A 15 1.15 11.10 14.95
C PRO A 15 0.10 11.80 14.05
N ALA A 16 0.03 13.13 14.10
CA ALA A 16 -0.90 13.89 13.27
C ALA A 16 -0.68 13.67 11.75
N SER A 17 0.55 13.39 11.33
CA SER A 17 0.89 13.06 9.95
C SER A 17 2.09 12.11 9.89
N TYR A 18 2.03 11.19 8.94
CA TYR A 18 3.13 10.32 8.54
C TYR A 18 4.29 11.07 7.90
N HIS A 19 4.22 12.37 7.66
CA HIS A 19 5.35 13.20 7.21
C HIS A 19 5.75 14.28 8.21
N ALA A 20 5.14 14.29 9.41
CA ALA A 20 5.43 15.30 10.43
C ALA A 20 6.92 15.30 10.84
N PRO A 21 7.57 16.48 10.92
CA PRO A 21 8.91 16.61 11.48
C PRO A 21 8.94 16.16 12.94
N GLY A 22 10.01 15.45 13.34
CA GLY A 22 10.20 15.00 14.73
C GLY A 22 9.20 13.96 15.22
N ARG A 23 8.42 13.35 14.31
CA ARG A 23 7.55 12.21 14.65
C ARG A 23 8.40 11.05 15.19
N PRO A 24 7.83 10.21 16.07
CA PRO A 24 8.49 8.95 16.41
C PRO A 24 8.66 8.09 15.15
N ASP A 25 9.70 7.26 15.12
CA ASP A 25 9.83 6.26 14.07
C ASP A 25 8.77 5.17 14.25
N PRO A 26 8.14 4.70 13.15
CA PRO A 26 7.25 3.55 13.23
C PRO A 26 8.04 2.32 13.70
N GLN A 27 7.41 1.52 14.56
CA GLN A 27 7.91 0.20 14.91
C GLN A 27 7.73 -0.76 13.73
N PRO A 28 8.51 -1.85 13.67
CA PRO A 28 8.23 -2.92 12.72
C PRO A 28 6.81 -3.48 12.90
N LEU A 29 6.20 -3.90 11.80
CA LEU A 29 4.93 -4.63 11.78
C LEU A 29 5.08 -6.01 12.44
N GLY A 30 6.26 -6.62 12.36
CA GLY A 30 6.60 -7.91 12.94
C GLY A 30 7.58 -8.71 12.09
N ALA A 31 7.82 -9.96 12.48
CA ALA A 31 8.55 -10.92 11.64
C ALA A 31 7.74 -11.21 10.37
N ARG A 32 8.43 -11.49 9.25
CA ARG A 32 7.76 -11.64 7.95
C ARG A 32 6.64 -12.68 7.97
N ASP A 33 6.93 -13.87 8.49
CA ASP A 33 5.97 -14.98 8.50
C ASP A 33 4.76 -14.69 9.39
N ASP A 34 4.97 -13.98 10.50
CA ASP A 34 3.89 -13.56 11.41
C ASP A 34 2.97 -12.53 10.74
N VAL A 35 3.54 -11.55 10.02
CA VAL A 35 2.78 -10.55 9.26
C VAL A 35 1.98 -11.21 8.14
N ILE A 36 2.56 -12.18 7.41
CA ILE A 36 1.86 -12.94 6.37
C ILE A 36 0.71 -13.75 6.97
N ALA A 37 0.97 -14.49 8.06
CA ALA A 37 -0.04 -15.29 8.74
C ALA A 37 -1.20 -14.41 9.24
N ALA A 38 -0.87 -13.25 9.81
CA ALA A 38 -1.82 -12.24 10.25
C ALA A 38 -2.75 -11.76 9.13
N ILE A 39 -2.18 -11.40 7.97
CA ILE A 39 -2.96 -10.92 6.82
C ILE A 39 -3.83 -12.04 6.25
N ARG A 40 -3.30 -13.26 6.11
CA ARG A 40 -4.07 -14.43 5.65
C ARG A 40 -5.26 -14.74 6.54
N GLN A 41 -5.09 -14.62 7.85
CA GLN A 41 -6.17 -14.82 8.80
C GLN A 41 -7.25 -13.74 8.67
N ALA A 42 -6.85 -12.48 8.46
CA ALA A 42 -7.79 -11.36 8.34
C ALA A 42 -8.53 -11.34 7.00
N VAL A 43 -7.82 -11.68 5.92
CA VAL A 43 -8.29 -11.62 4.53
C VAL A 43 -7.80 -12.87 3.77
N PRO A 44 -8.47 -14.02 3.95
CA PRO A 44 -8.13 -15.26 3.25
C PRO A 44 -8.27 -15.16 1.72
N GLU A 45 -8.99 -14.16 1.22
CA GLU A 45 -9.24 -13.91 -0.20
C GLU A 45 -8.00 -13.36 -0.95
N PHE A 46 -6.96 -12.90 -0.23
CA PHE A 46 -5.71 -12.48 -0.86
C PHE A 46 -5.05 -13.64 -1.61
N GLN A 47 -4.75 -13.40 -2.88
CA GLN A 47 -3.93 -14.26 -3.71
C GLN A 47 -2.47 -13.89 -3.52
N TRP A 48 -1.65 -14.85 -3.06
CA TRP A 48 -0.23 -14.63 -2.80
C TRP A 48 0.59 -15.06 -4.01
N GLY A 49 1.52 -14.21 -4.42
CA GLY A 49 2.35 -14.44 -5.60
C GLY A 49 3.78 -14.01 -5.40
N MET A 50 4.69 -14.67 -6.12
CA MET A 50 6.04 -14.16 -6.30
C MET A 50 6.08 -13.37 -7.60
N VAL A 51 6.49 -12.11 -7.52
CA VAL A 51 6.80 -11.30 -8.70
C VAL A 51 8.29 -11.42 -8.95
N GLY A 52 8.64 -11.79 -10.18
CA GLY A 52 10.03 -11.81 -10.62
C GLY A 52 10.67 -10.43 -10.46
N GLY A 53 11.99 -10.41 -10.31
CA GLY A 53 12.73 -9.15 -10.44
C GLY A 53 12.56 -8.54 -11.83
N PHE A 54 12.99 -7.29 -11.98
CA PHE A 54 12.99 -6.65 -13.30
C PHE A 54 13.89 -7.43 -14.29
N PRO A 55 13.54 -7.46 -15.58
CA PRO A 55 14.32 -8.18 -16.57
C PRO A 55 15.68 -7.49 -16.79
N PRO A 56 16.73 -8.22 -17.23
CA PRO A 56 18.11 -7.71 -17.28
C PRO A 56 18.27 -6.41 -18.06
N GLU A 57 17.52 -6.21 -19.14
CA GLU A 57 17.53 -5.01 -19.97
C GLU A 57 17.03 -3.75 -19.24
N ILE A 58 16.15 -3.92 -18.25
CA ILE A 58 15.72 -2.84 -17.36
C ILE A 58 16.76 -2.64 -16.26
N LEU A 59 17.28 -3.72 -15.68
CA LEU A 59 18.30 -3.66 -14.63
C LEU A 59 19.60 -2.97 -15.07
N ALA A 60 20.00 -3.12 -16.33
CA ALA A 60 21.20 -2.49 -16.90
C ALA A 60 21.14 -0.94 -16.89
N LYS A 61 19.97 -0.35 -16.65
CA LYS A 61 19.78 1.11 -16.53
C LYS A 61 20.07 1.65 -15.13
N PHE A 62 20.27 0.76 -14.14
CA PHE A 62 20.49 1.12 -12.75
C PHE A 62 21.93 0.81 -12.32
N SER A 63 22.36 1.39 -11.19
CA SER A 63 23.64 1.00 -10.59
C SER A 63 23.60 -0.48 -10.19
N PRO A 64 24.76 -1.18 -10.10
CA PRO A 64 24.81 -2.58 -9.71
C PRO A 64 24.11 -2.86 -8.37
N GLU A 65 24.20 -1.91 -7.42
CA GLU A 65 23.53 -1.99 -6.12
C GLU A 65 22.00 -1.98 -6.25
N VAL A 66 21.46 -0.99 -6.98
CA VAL A 66 20.00 -0.89 -7.21
C VAL A 66 19.51 -2.07 -8.04
N ALA A 67 20.26 -2.48 -9.06
CA ALA A 67 19.94 -3.64 -9.88
C ALA A 67 19.87 -4.94 -9.04
N ALA A 68 20.80 -5.13 -8.09
CA ALA A 68 20.78 -6.28 -7.18
C ALA A 68 19.57 -6.29 -6.23
N ILE A 69 19.03 -5.11 -5.88
CA ILE A 69 17.78 -5.00 -5.11
C ILE A 69 16.58 -5.32 -5.99
N LEU A 70 16.54 -4.73 -7.19
CA LEU A 70 15.45 -4.86 -8.14
C LEU A 70 15.34 -6.24 -8.82
N SER A 71 16.42 -7.03 -8.81
CA SER A 71 16.44 -8.39 -9.36
C SER A 71 15.85 -9.45 -8.41
N LYS A 72 15.70 -9.12 -7.12
CA LYS A 72 15.14 -10.05 -6.14
C LYS A 72 13.68 -10.32 -6.44
N GLN A 73 13.27 -11.59 -6.30
CA GLN A 73 11.85 -11.92 -6.32
C GLN A 73 11.18 -11.28 -5.11
N LYS A 74 10.04 -10.64 -5.35
CA LYS A 74 9.26 -9.96 -4.32
C LYS A 74 7.98 -10.73 -4.09
N LEU A 75 7.69 -11.03 -2.82
CA LEU A 75 6.38 -11.56 -2.45
C LEU A 75 5.37 -10.41 -2.49
N ASN A 76 4.19 -10.67 -3.02
CA ASN A 76 3.06 -9.75 -2.94
C ASN A 76 1.77 -10.48 -2.54
N ALA A 77 0.77 -9.70 -2.16
CA ALA A 77 -0.59 -10.18 -1.93
C ALA A 77 -1.56 -9.34 -2.78
N ARG A 78 -2.37 -9.98 -3.61
CA ARG A 78 -3.33 -9.33 -4.50
C ARG A 78 -4.76 -9.65 -4.08
N TYR A 79 -5.59 -8.64 -3.97
CA TYR A 79 -7.04 -8.75 -3.88
C TYR A 79 -7.63 -8.12 -5.14
N ASP A 80 -8.49 -8.84 -5.84
CA ASP A 80 -8.96 -8.46 -7.17
C ASP A 80 -10.44 -8.84 -7.32
N THR A 81 -11.27 -7.84 -7.60
CA THR A 81 -12.71 -7.91 -7.77
C THR A 81 -13.12 -6.99 -8.92
N ASP A 82 -14.38 -7.03 -9.35
CA ASP A 82 -14.85 -6.22 -10.49
C ASP A 82 -14.65 -4.71 -10.29
N ASP A 83 -14.73 -4.23 -9.05
CA ASP A 83 -14.65 -2.81 -8.73
C ASP A 83 -13.40 -2.42 -7.91
N LEU A 84 -12.70 -3.36 -7.28
CA LEU A 84 -11.54 -3.07 -6.44
C LEU A 84 -10.36 -3.99 -6.76
N TYR A 85 -9.21 -3.37 -7.01
CA TYR A 85 -7.91 -4.02 -7.05
C TYR A 85 -7.02 -3.43 -5.94
N LEU A 86 -6.43 -4.29 -5.12
CA LEU A 86 -5.49 -3.91 -4.07
C LEU A 86 -4.26 -4.83 -4.11
N LEU A 87 -3.07 -4.24 -4.19
CA LEU A 87 -1.80 -4.96 -4.18
C LEU A 87 -0.96 -4.57 -2.97
N LEU A 88 -0.68 -5.52 -2.08
CA LEU A 88 0.28 -5.36 -0.99
C LEU A 88 1.68 -5.80 -1.39
N TYR A 89 2.68 -4.99 -1.07
CA TYR A 89 4.10 -5.28 -1.28
C TYR A 89 4.98 -4.70 -0.16
N GLY A 90 6.26 -5.10 -0.11
CA GLY A 90 7.20 -4.74 0.98
C GLY A 90 7.58 -5.91 1.90
N PHE A 91 7.24 -7.15 1.51
CA PHE A 91 7.50 -8.37 2.30
C PHE A 91 8.96 -8.87 2.26
N GLU A 92 9.86 -8.14 1.60
CA GLU A 92 11.28 -8.52 1.48
C GLU A 92 12.14 -8.16 2.69
N GLN A 93 11.61 -7.38 3.64
CA GLN A 93 12.31 -6.97 4.86
C GLN A 93 12.10 -7.97 6.00
N GLU A 94 13.09 -8.09 6.88
CA GLU A 94 13.00 -8.89 8.12
C GLU A 94 13.70 -8.12 9.26
N PRO A 95 12.96 -7.60 10.26
CA PRO A 95 11.50 -7.58 10.34
C PRO A 95 10.87 -6.66 9.27
N ILE A 96 9.56 -6.81 9.02
CA ILE A 96 8.85 -5.92 8.09
C ILE A 96 8.65 -4.55 8.76
N GLY A 97 9.26 -3.49 8.23
CA GLY A 97 9.08 -2.12 8.74
C GLY A 97 7.72 -1.52 8.42
N TYR A 98 7.28 -1.69 7.18
CA TYR A 98 5.99 -1.23 6.67
C TYR A 98 5.60 -2.05 5.42
N LEU A 99 4.34 -1.97 5.02
CA LEU A 99 3.88 -2.47 3.72
C LEU A 99 3.33 -1.31 2.91
N HIS A 100 3.52 -1.35 1.60
CA HIS A 100 2.77 -0.46 0.70
C HIS A 100 1.55 -1.18 0.14
N ALA A 101 0.50 -0.42 -0.15
CA ALA A 101 -0.68 -0.87 -0.85
C ALA A 101 -0.97 0.04 -2.04
N GLU A 102 -1.04 -0.57 -3.22
CA GLU A 102 -1.50 0.09 -4.43
C GLU A 102 -2.98 -0.22 -4.63
N VAL A 103 -3.83 0.81 -4.68
CA VAL A 103 -5.28 0.68 -4.82
C VAL A 103 -5.75 1.22 -6.16
N ARG A 104 -6.57 0.44 -6.86
CA ARG A 104 -7.21 0.81 -8.14
C ARG A 104 -8.68 0.40 -8.16
N GLY A 105 -9.42 0.98 -9.10
CA GLY A 105 -10.84 0.68 -9.32
C GLY A 105 -11.78 1.75 -8.77
N THR A 106 -13.05 1.41 -8.63
CA THR A 106 -14.12 2.28 -8.13
C THR A 106 -14.63 1.89 -6.74
N GLY A 107 -14.39 0.65 -6.30
CA GLY A 107 -14.79 0.14 -5.00
C GLY A 107 -14.05 0.81 -3.84
N ASN A 108 -14.70 0.88 -2.68
CA ASN A 108 -14.12 1.48 -1.48
C ASN A 108 -13.09 0.53 -0.82
N PRO A 109 -11.79 0.89 -0.74
CA PRO A 109 -10.76 0.03 -0.17
C PRO A 109 -10.75 0.02 1.37
N VAL A 110 -11.38 0.98 2.04
CA VAL A 110 -11.25 1.19 3.49
C VAL A 110 -11.70 -0.02 4.32
N PRO A 111 -12.85 -0.67 4.04
CA PRO A 111 -13.23 -1.88 4.79
C PRO A 111 -12.20 -3.02 4.69
N LEU A 112 -11.56 -3.19 3.53
CA LEU A 112 -10.54 -4.21 3.33
C LEU A 112 -9.25 -3.86 4.09
N LEU A 113 -8.81 -2.60 4.02
CA LEU A 113 -7.66 -2.08 4.78
C LEU A 113 -7.88 -2.17 6.29
N ALA A 114 -9.10 -1.90 6.76
CA ALA A 114 -9.50 -2.04 8.16
C ALA A 114 -9.38 -3.50 8.62
N ARG A 115 -9.83 -4.47 7.81
CA ARG A 115 -9.64 -5.91 8.10
C ARG A 115 -8.15 -6.25 8.24
N VAL A 116 -7.30 -5.78 7.32
CA VAL A 116 -5.85 -6.02 7.36
C VAL A 116 -5.23 -5.51 8.68
N CYS A 117 -5.67 -4.35 9.17
CA CYS A 117 -5.16 -3.73 10.39
C CYS A 117 -5.84 -4.24 11.68
N ALA A 118 -6.95 -4.97 11.58
CA ALA A 118 -7.78 -5.34 12.72
C ALA A 118 -7.02 -6.11 13.80
N GLY A 119 -7.26 -5.75 15.07
CA GLY A 119 -6.62 -6.40 16.23
C GLY A 119 -5.13 -6.11 16.39
N ARG A 120 -4.59 -5.14 15.65
CA ARG A 120 -3.18 -4.75 15.65
C ARG A 120 -3.06 -3.24 15.78
N ASN A 121 -1.87 -2.78 16.17
CA ASN A 121 -1.56 -1.34 16.24
C ASN A 121 -1.12 -0.77 14.87
N TRP A 122 -1.70 -1.32 13.79
CA TRP A 122 -1.38 -0.92 12.42
C TRP A 122 -2.29 0.23 12.00
N SER A 123 -1.73 1.20 11.29
CA SER A 123 -2.42 2.36 10.75
C SER A 123 -2.12 2.47 9.26
N VAL A 124 -3.02 3.11 8.51
CA VAL A 124 -2.83 3.37 7.08
C VAL A 124 -2.61 4.85 6.87
N ALA A 125 -1.54 5.21 6.17
CA ALA A 125 -1.23 6.57 5.79
C ALA A 125 -1.24 6.72 4.25
N SER A 126 -1.78 7.82 3.76
CA SER A 126 -1.70 8.21 2.35
C SER A 126 -0.28 8.62 1.99
N ASP A 127 0.31 8.02 0.96
CA ASP A 127 1.67 8.39 0.50
C ASP A 127 1.71 9.77 -0.17
N ALA A 128 0.56 10.31 -0.55
CA ALA A 128 0.46 11.61 -1.23
C ALA A 128 0.67 12.80 -0.29
N ASP A 129 0.15 12.72 0.93
CA ASP A 129 0.11 13.83 1.90
C ASP A 129 0.49 13.42 3.34
N GLY A 130 0.74 12.13 3.56
CA GLY A 130 1.03 11.57 4.88
C GLY A 130 -0.16 11.58 5.83
N SER A 131 -1.38 11.88 5.38
CA SER A 131 -2.56 11.86 6.24
C SER A 131 -2.93 10.41 6.60
N PHE A 132 -3.36 10.19 7.85
CA PHE A 132 -3.87 8.88 8.24
C PHE A 132 -5.29 8.67 7.74
N VAL A 133 -5.55 7.49 7.20
CA VAL A 133 -6.88 7.06 6.74
C VAL A 133 -7.70 6.64 7.95
N ASP A 134 -8.92 7.17 8.05
CA ASP A 134 -9.87 6.72 9.07
C ASP A 134 -10.45 5.35 8.68
N LEU A 135 -9.96 4.30 9.34
CA LEU A 135 -10.39 2.92 9.09
C LEU A 135 -11.74 2.58 9.74
N THR A 136 -12.34 3.49 10.51
CA THR A 136 -13.62 3.28 11.18
C THR A 136 -14.79 3.93 10.45
N ALA A 137 -14.51 4.87 9.56
CA ALA A 137 -15.53 5.53 8.77
C ALA A 137 -16.14 4.58 7.73
N ALA A 138 -17.48 4.60 7.63
CA ALA A 138 -18.18 3.87 6.57
C ALA A 138 -17.96 4.50 5.19
N ALA A 139 -17.78 5.83 5.16
CA ALA A 139 -17.35 6.58 3.98
C ALA A 139 -15.82 6.71 3.99
N ALA A 140 -15.22 6.91 2.82
CA ALA A 140 -13.78 7.06 2.69
C ALA A 140 -13.45 8.41 2.02
N PRO A 141 -13.56 9.56 2.74
CA PRO A 141 -13.40 10.88 2.14
C PRO A 141 -12.07 11.06 1.40
N GLN A 142 -10.99 10.46 1.89
CA GLN A 142 -9.68 10.46 1.22
C GLN A 142 -9.72 9.72 -0.12
N TRP A 143 -10.40 8.57 -0.16
CA TRP A 143 -10.60 7.80 -1.39
C TRP A 143 -11.51 8.54 -2.37
N ASP A 144 -12.64 9.09 -1.90
CA ASP A 144 -13.56 9.87 -2.73
C ASP A 144 -12.84 11.09 -3.34
N GLY A 145 -12.03 11.78 -2.54
CA GLY A 145 -11.19 12.89 -3.00
C GLY A 145 -10.16 12.45 -4.05
N PHE A 146 -9.52 11.30 -3.85
CA PHE A 146 -8.62 10.71 -4.84
C PHE A 146 -9.34 10.35 -6.14
N GLN A 147 -10.53 9.73 -6.06
CA GLN A 147 -11.34 9.40 -7.24
C GLN A 147 -11.69 10.65 -8.04
N ALA A 148 -12.18 11.70 -7.37
CA ALA A 148 -12.49 12.98 -8.01
C ALA A 148 -11.28 13.62 -8.70
N TYR A 149 -10.09 13.54 -8.08
CA TYR A 149 -8.85 13.99 -8.69
C TYR A 149 -8.49 13.17 -9.93
N ARG A 150 -8.51 11.84 -9.83
CA ARG A 150 -8.19 10.92 -10.93
C ARG A 150 -9.11 11.15 -12.13
N ASP A 151 -10.41 11.27 -11.88
CA ASP A 151 -11.40 11.40 -12.93
C ASP A 151 -11.24 12.72 -13.68
N ARG A 152 -10.98 13.82 -12.96
CA ARG A 152 -10.62 15.11 -13.58
C ARG A 152 -9.36 15.02 -14.43
N ALA A 153 -8.29 14.41 -13.90
CA ALA A 153 -7.03 14.28 -14.64
C ALA A 153 -7.19 13.47 -15.94
N ASN A 154 -8.06 12.45 -15.94
CA ASN A 154 -8.35 11.67 -17.13
C ASN A 154 -9.18 12.44 -18.16
N SER A 155 -10.09 13.33 -17.73
CA SER A 155 -10.85 14.20 -18.61
C SER A 155 -9.94 15.20 -19.34
N ASP A 156 -9.02 15.84 -18.62
CA ASP A 156 -8.11 16.85 -19.20
C ASP A 156 -7.23 16.27 -20.31
N VAL A 157 -6.74 15.03 -20.13
CA VAL A 157 -5.91 14.33 -21.15
C VAL A 157 -6.72 14.02 -22.41
N ARG A 158 -8.00 13.69 -22.27
CA ARG A 158 -8.88 13.41 -23.41
C ARG A 158 -9.17 14.66 -24.23
N ASP A 159 -9.35 15.80 -23.57
CA ASP A 159 -9.65 17.07 -24.23
C ASP A 159 -8.43 17.69 -24.91
N ALA A 160 -7.21 17.48 -24.37
CA ALA A 160 -5.96 17.98 -24.95
C ALA A 160 -5.47 17.20 -26.18
N GLY A 161 -5.98 15.98 -26.40
CA GLY A 161 -5.60 15.11 -27.52
C GLY A 161 -6.58 15.12 -28.70
N GLY A 162 -7.59 16.00 -28.67
CA GLY A 162 -8.63 16.14 -29.70
C GLY A 162 -8.40 17.26 -30.71
#